data_AF-A0A9W6WRZ9-F1
#
_entry.id   AF-A0A9W6WRZ9-F1
#
_cell.length_a   1.000
_cell.length_b   1.000
_cell.length_c   1.000
_cell.angle_alpha   90.00
_cell.angle_beta   90.00
_cell.angle_gamma   90.00
#
_symmetry.space_group_name_H-M   'P 1'
#
loop_
_entity.id
_entity.type
_entity.pdbx_description
1 polymer ?
#
loop_
_entity_poly.entity_id
_entity_poly.type
_entity_poly.pdbx_seq_one_letter_code
_entity_poly.pdbx_strand_id
1 'polypeptide(L)'
;MAWRFCLTELCGTFLGVEGEQALEQPPASRFLLELDLLELCGPRQRRVGDDFLQALQKIAALDPTLKAGEPGADIEIPVGVCLSPSQNGQLQEIRNVAADEKKIKQQWQEYYRENGKEEVESQTYRCTFVLEPMIARFQYFVITDEMATTVGQLLQDNVWFAQLKLDLRLIHSNAHYEGEAQRILGKLIPKVFDTTRRSLKEGNADYRLPPHLQKPLQ
;
A
#
# COMPACT_ATOMS: atom_id res chain seq x y z
N MET A 1 -0.73 -11.27 -16.63
CA MET A 1 -0.35 -12.60 -16.06
C MET A 1 -0.59 -12.71 -14.56
N ALA A 2 -0.27 -11.72 -13.73
CA ALA A 2 -0.48 -11.81 -12.26
C ALA A 2 -1.96 -12.00 -11.83
N TRP A 3 -2.92 -11.37 -12.52
CA TRP A 3 -4.34 -11.46 -12.13
C TRP A 3 -4.96 -12.86 -12.33
N ARG A 4 -4.53 -13.63 -13.34
CA ARG A 4 -5.00 -15.01 -13.57
C ARG A 4 -4.57 -15.95 -12.44
N PHE A 5 -3.34 -15.77 -11.95
CA PHE A 5 -2.84 -16.48 -10.78
C PHE A 5 -3.69 -16.15 -9.55
N CYS A 6 -3.94 -14.87 -9.26
CA CYS A 6 -4.76 -14.46 -8.11
C CYS A 6 -6.18 -15.03 -8.16
N LEU A 7 -6.85 -15.03 -9.32
CA LEU A 7 -8.21 -15.57 -9.45
C LEU A 7 -8.27 -17.10 -9.34
N THR A 8 -7.24 -17.80 -9.82
CA THR A 8 -7.19 -19.26 -9.76
C THR A 8 -6.93 -19.73 -8.32
N GLU A 9 -5.94 -19.14 -7.66
CA GLU A 9 -5.50 -19.56 -6.32
C GLU A 9 -6.38 -19.02 -5.19
N LEU A 10 -6.86 -17.77 -5.26
CA LEU A 10 -7.60 -17.15 -4.15
C LEU A 10 -9.11 -17.33 -4.25
N CYS A 11 -9.65 -17.49 -5.46
CA CYS A 11 -11.10 -17.55 -5.70
C CYS A 11 -11.57 -18.92 -6.20
N GLY A 12 -10.67 -19.87 -6.47
CA GLY A 12 -11.02 -21.20 -6.99
C GLY A 12 -11.59 -21.18 -8.42
N THR A 13 -11.48 -20.06 -9.14
CA THR A 13 -11.99 -19.92 -10.50
C THR A 13 -10.90 -20.23 -11.52
N PHE A 14 -10.99 -21.41 -12.16
CA PHE A 14 -10.07 -21.81 -13.23
C PHE A 14 -10.45 -21.12 -14.55
N LEU A 15 -9.61 -20.21 -15.03
CA LEU A 15 -9.81 -19.48 -16.29
C LEU A 15 -8.88 -19.98 -17.43
N GLY A 16 -8.22 -21.12 -17.25
CA GLY A 16 -7.32 -21.75 -18.21
C GLY A 16 -8.02 -22.65 -19.25
N VAL A 17 -7.30 -23.01 -20.31
CA VAL A 17 -7.73 -23.98 -21.34
C VAL A 17 -7.42 -25.40 -20.84
N GLU A 18 -8.27 -26.39 -21.15
CA GLU A 18 -8.04 -27.80 -20.77
C GLU A 18 -6.60 -28.26 -21.09
N GLY A 19 -5.85 -28.70 -20.07
CA GLY A 19 -4.52 -29.30 -20.22
C GLY A 19 -3.37 -28.62 -19.47
N GLU A 20 -3.57 -27.46 -18.85
CA GLU A 20 -2.54 -26.82 -18.02
C GLU A 20 -2.47 -27.45 -16.61
N GLN A 21 -1.24 -27.71 -16.13
CA GLN A 21 -1.01 -28.31 -14.82
C GLN A 21 -1.51 -27.39 -13.69
N ALA A 22 -2.34 -27.96 -12.81
CA ALA A 22 -2.78 -27.29 -11.60
C ALA A 22 -1.58 -27.01 -10.69
N LEU A 23 -1.43 -25.75 -10.28
CA LEU A 23 -0.43 -25.35 -9.29
C LEU A 23 -0.98 -25.68 -7.89
N GLU A 24 -0.12 -26.21 -7.02
CA GLU A 24 -0.50 -26.62 -5.67
C GLU A 24 -0.72 -25.42 -4.74
N GLN A 25 -1.76 -25.55 -3.90
CA GLN A 25 -2.38 -24.64 -2.93
C GLN A 25 -1.58 -23.40 -2.45
N PRO A 26 -2.25 -22.24 -2.23
CA PRO A 26 -1.58 -21.06 -1.73
C PRO A 26 -1.62 -21.05 -0.18
N PRO A 27 -0.49 -20.80 0.52
CA PRO A 27 -0.56 -20.20 1.86
C PRO A 27 -1.20 -18.80 1.75
N ALA A 28 -1.35 -18.05 2.85
CA ALA A 28 -1.70 -16.63 2.80
C ALA A 28 -0.61 -15.85 2.04
N SER A 29 -0.64 -15.93 0.72
CA SER A 29 0.46 -15.61 -0.17
C SER A 29 0.42 -14.12 -0.44
N ARG A 30 1.33 -13.40 0.19
CA ARG A 30 1.65 -12.04 -0.21
C ARG A 30 2.49 -12.14 -1.48
N PHE A 31 1.97 -11.65 -2.59
CA PHE A 31 2.71 -11.54 -3.83
C PHE A 31 3.56 -10.27 -3.78
N LEU A 32 4.86 -10.41 -4.02
CA LEU A 32 5.73 -9.27 -4.24
C LEU A 32 5.75 -8.98 -5.74
N LEU A 33 5.23 -7.83 -6.13
CA LEU A 33 5.22 -7.35 -7.50
C LEU A 33 6.06 -6.08 -7.58
N GLU A 34 6.99 -6.04 -8.52
CA GLU A 34 7.74 -4.82 -8.83
C GLU A 34 6.95 -4.05 -9.90
N LEU A 35 6.22 -3.04 -9.47
CA LEU A 35 5.31 -2.25 -10.31
C LEU A 35 5.46 -0.77 -10.00
N ASP A 36 5.16 0.08 -10.97
CA ASP A 36 5.03 1.52 -10.77
C ASP A 36 3.76 1.81 -9.95
N LEU A 37 3.97 2.39 -8.76
CA LEU A 37 2.90 2.70 -7.81
C LEU A 37 1.89 3.71 -8.39
N LEU A 38 2.35 4.66 -9.20
CA LEU A 38 1.50 5.67 -9.82
C LEU A 38 0.58 5.06 -10.88
N GLU A 39 1.08 4.12 -11.66
CA GLU A 39 0.28 3.38 -12.64
C GLU A 39 -0.74 2.48 -11.94
N LEU A 40 -0.31 1.76 -10.90
CA LEU A 40 -1.14 0.77 -10.23
C LEU A 40 -2.24 1.41 -9.37
N CYS A 41 -1.88 2.40 -8.54
CA CYS A 41 -2.78 3.00 -7.56
C CYS A 41 -3.35 4.36 -7.99
N GLY A 42 -2.86 4.97 -9.08
CA GLY A 42 -3.42 6.18 -9.67
C GLY A 42 -4.61 5.88 -10.62
N PRO A 43 -5.25 6.91 -11.20
CA PRO A 43 -6.45 6.75 -12.04
C PRO A 43 -6.16 6.06 -13.39
N ARG A 44 -4.88 5.91 -13.78
CA ARG A 44 -4.51 5.16 -15.00
C ARG A 44 -4.99 3.71 -14.97
N GLN A 45 -5.17 3.13 -13.78
CA GLN A 45 -5.79 1.81 -13.59
C GLN A 45 -7.21 1.68 -14.16
N ARG A 46 -7.89 2.79 -14.48
CA ARG A 46 -9.19 2.77 -15.18
C ARG A 46 -9.06 2.34 -16.64
N ARG A 47 -7.86 2.38 -17.22
CA ARG A 47 -7.56 1.86 -18.56
C ARG A 47 -7.31 0.36 -18.48
N VAL A 48 -8.39 -0.40 -18.37
CA VAL A 48 -8.35 -1.85 -18.30
C VAL A 48 -8.42 -2.47 -19.70
N GLY A 49 -7.73 -3.59 -19.90
CA GLY A 49 -7.80 -4.35 -21.15
C GLY A 49 -9.05 -5.22 -21.22
N ASP A 50 -9.49 -5.53 -22.44
CA ASP A 50 -10.72 -6.30 -22.71
C ASP A 50 -10.74 -7.65 -22.00
N ASP A 51 -9.60 -8.35 -21.95
CA ASP A 51 -9.47 -9.64 -21.26
C ASP A 51 -9.82 -9.56 -19.77
N PHE A 52 -9.47 -8.45 -19.11
CA PHE A 52 -9.76 -8.24 -17.70
C PHE A 52 -11.24 -7.93 -17.48
N LEU A 53 -11.83 -7.10 -18.35
CA LEU A 53 -13.26 -6.81 -18.33
C LEU A 53 -14.10 -8.07 -18.56
N GLN A 54 -13.72 -8.91 -19.51
CA GLN A 54 -14.39 -10.20 -19.75
C GLN A 54 -14.32 -11.13 -18.54
N ALA A 55 -13.18 -11.16 -17.84
CA ALA A 55 -13.05 -11.93 -16.61
C ALA A 55 -13.98 -11.39 -15.51
N LEU A 56 -14.03 -10.07 -15.31
CA LEU A 56 -14.95 -9.45 -14.35
C LEU A 56 -16.41 -9.69 -14.69
N GLN A 57 -16.78 -9.68 -15.96
CA GLN A 57 -18.15 -10.01 -16.41
C GLN A 57 -18.52 -11.46 -16.08
N LYS A 58 -17.60 -12.42 -16.30
CA LYS A 58 -17.82 -13.82 -15.91
C LYS A 58 -18.00 -13.96 -14.41
N ILE A 59 -17.23 -13.24 -13.60
CA ILE A 59 -17.36 -13.24 -12.15
C ILE A 59 -18.71 -12.61 -11.73
N ALA A 60 -19.08 -11.47 -12.31
CA ALA A 60 -20.34 -10.78 -12.02
C ALA A 60 -21.56 -11.66 -12.34
N ALA A 61 -21.52 -12.43 -13.43
CA ALA A 61 -22.60 -13.34 -13.82
C ALA A 61 -22.82 -14.49 -12.81
N LEU A 62 -21.83 -14.80 -11.98
CA LEU A 62 -21.92 -15.82 -10.94
C LEU A 62 -22.35 -15.26 -9.59
N ASP A 63 -22.44 -13.94 -9.44
CA ASP A 63 -22.71 -13.29 -8.16
C ASP A 63 -24.20 -12.92 -8.02
N PRO A 64 -24.96 -13.63 -7.16
CA PRO A 64 -26.38 -13.34 -6.96
C PRO A 64 -26.64 -12.03 -6.21
N THR A 65 -25.61 -11.39 -5.65
CA THR A 65 -25.73 -10.12 -4.93
C THR A 65 -25.85 -8.92 -5.86
N LEU A 66 -25.39 -9.05 -7.12
CA LEU A 66 -25.50 -8.01 -8.14
C LEU A 66 -26.88 -8.04 -8.82
N LYS A 67 -27.76 -7.11 -8.45
CA LYS A 67 -29.13 -7.05 -8.98
C LYS A 67 -29.27 -6.09 -10.15
N ALA A 68 -30.17 -6.42 -11.08
CA ALA A 68 -30.54 -5.53 -12.17
C ALA A 68 -31.21 -4.25 -11.64
N GLY A 69 -30.74 -3.09 -12.10
CA GLY A 69 -31.28 -1.77 -11.71
C GLY A 69 -30.68 -1.21 -10.41
N GLU A 70 -29.83 -1.97 -9.71
CA GLU A 70 -28.97 -1.46 -8.65
C GLU A 70 -27.58 -1.15 -9.23
N PRO A 71 -26.85 -0.14 -8.74
CA PRO A 71 -25.47 0.10 -9.16
C PRO A 71 -24.61 -1.14 -8.95
N GLY A 72 -23.65 -1.35 -9.86
CA GLY A 72 -22.63 -2.37 -9.68
C GLY A 72 -21.72 -2.06 -8.47
N ALA A 73 -20.71 -2.89 -8.28
CA ALA A 73 -19.81 -2.76 -7.15
C ALA A 73 -18.40 -2.38 -7.58
N ASP A 74 -17.81 -1.42 -6.85
CA ASP A 74 -16.39 -1.09 -6.95
C ASP A 74 -15.63 -1.86 -5.86
N ILE A 75 -14.90 -2.89 -6.26
CA ILE A 75 -14.09 -3.70 -5.36
C ILE A 75 -12.76 -2.99 -5.14
N GLU A 76 -12.58 -2.44 -3.95
CA GLU A 76 -11.29 -1.96 -3.52
C GLU A 76 -10.34 -3.15 -3.26
N ILE A 77 -9.16 -3.11 -3.86
CA ILE A 77 -8.09 -4.09 -3.65
C ILE A 77 -6.94 -3.36 -2.93
N PRO A 78 -6.65 -3.70 -1.66
CA PRO A 78 -5.59 -3.03 -0.91
C PRO A 78 -4.21 -3.36 -1.48
N VAL A 79 -3.36 -2.35 -1.63
CA VAL A 79 -1.96 -2.46 -2.04
C VAL A 79 -1.08 -1.96 -0.89
N GLY A 80 -0.43 -2.91 -0.21
CA GLY A 80 0.53 -2.62 0.85
C GLY A 80 1.95 -2.47 0.29
N VAL A 81 2.59 -1.33 0.55
CA VAL A 81 4.00 -1.12 0.21
C VAL A 81 4.88 -1.53 1.39
N CYS A 82 5.76 -2.51 1.19
CA CYS A 82 6.70 -2.98 2.20
C CYS A 82 8.13 -2.64 1.77
N LEU A 83 8.71 -1.61 2.39
CA LEU A 83 10.10 -1.22 2.18
C LEU A 83 10.98 -1.79 3.28
N SER A 84 12.10 -2.38 2.87
CA SER A 84 13.19 -2.74 3.77
C SER A 84 14.44 -2.00 3.30
N PRO A 85 14.59 -0.71 3.66
CA PRO A 85 15.76 0.04 3.27
C PRO A 85 17.03 -0.70 3.72
N SER A 86 18.10 -0.57 2.94
CA SER A 86 19.47 -1.00 3.21
C SER A 86 20.36 0.23 3.35
N GLN A 87 21.51 0.07 4.00
CA GLN A 87 22.35 1.20 4.41
C GLN A 87 22.91 2.04 3.25
N ASN A 88 22.88 1.54 2.01
CA ASN A 88 23.57 2.13 0.85
C ASN A 88 22.61 2.80 -0.15
N GLY A 89 21.72 3.70 0.30
CA GLY A 89 20.95 4.59 -0.58
C GLY A 89 19.43 4.46 -0.55
N GLN A 90 18.88 3.51 0.21
CA GLN A 90 17.43 3.24 0.21
C GLN A 90 16.61 4.18 1.11
N LEU A 91 17.24 5.13 1.82
CA LEU A 91 16.52 6.26 2.42
C LEU A 91 15.86 7.12 1.34
N GLN A 92 16.39 7.14 0.11
CA GLN A 92 15.76 7.85 -0.98
C GLN A 92 14.52 7.11 -1.51
N GLU A 93 14.51 5.78 -1.49
CA GLU A 93 13.35 4.98 -1.92
C GLU A 93 12.12 5.28 -1.06
N ILE A 94 12.27 5.31 0.27
CA ILE A 94 11.14 5.64 1.16
C ILE A 94 10.64 7.08 0.96
N ARG A 95 11.54 8.02 0.63
CA ARG A 95 11.15 9.40 0.27
C ARG A 95 10.40 9.43 -1.06
N ASN A 96 10.84 8.66 -2.06
CA ASN A 96 10.20 8.58 -3.36
C ASN A 96 8.78 8.00 -3.24
N VAL A 97 8.62 6.90 -2.49
CA VAL A 97 7.29 6.31 -2.27
C VAL A 97 6.38 7.31 -1.55
N ALA A 98 6.85 8.00 -0.51
CA ALA A 98 6.06 9.03 0.15
C ALA A 98 5.64 10.19 -0.79
N ALA A 99 6.51 10.56 -1.74
CA ALA A 99 6.17 11.54 -2.76
C ALA A 99 5.12 11.00 -3.75
N ASP A 100 5.21 9.72 -4.11
CA ASP A 100 4.26 9.08 -5.02
C ASP A 100 2.87 8.88 -4.37
N GLU A 101 2.80 8.60 -3.06
CA GLU A 101 1.54 8.60 -2.29
C GLU A 101 0.79 9.93 -2.45
N LYS A 102 1.50 11.06 -2.27
CA LYS A 102 0.93 12.41 -2.44
C LYS A 102 0.45 12.63 -3.88
N LYS A 103 1.23 12.21 -4.88
CA LYS A 103 0.85 12.33 -6.30
C LYS A 103 -0.39 11.50 -6.62
N ILE A 104 -0.51 10.28 -6.10
CA ILE A 104 -1.68 9.42 -6.32
C ILE A 104 -2.95 10.11 -5.82
N LYS A 105 -2.90 10.71 -4.62
CA LYS A 105 -4.03 11.48 -4.08
C LYS A 105 -4.39 12.65 -5.00
N GLN A 106 -3.40 13.41 -5.48
CA GLN A 106 -3.61 14.52 -6.40
C GLN A 106 -4.23 14.08 -7.73
N GLN A 107 -3.72 13.00 -8.33
CA GLN A 107 -4.23 12.45 -9.59
C GLN A 107 -5.69 12.00 -9.47
N TRP A 108 -6.07 11.36 -8.36
CA TRP A 108 -7.46 10.99 -8.12
C TRP A 108 -8.36 12.20 -7.92
N GLN A 109 -7.91 13.21 -7.18
CA GLN A 109 -8.67 14.45 -6.98
C GLN A 109 -8.91 15.18 -8.31
N GLU A 110 -7.90 15.22 -9.17
CA GLU A 110 -8.01 15.81 -10.51
C GLU A 110 -8.95 14.99 -11.40
N TYR A 111 -8.77 13.67 -11.43
CA TYR A 111 -9.65 12.75 -12.17
C TYR A 111 -11.13 12.93 -11.78
N TYR A 112 -11.44 12.96 -10.48
CA TYR A 112 -12.83 13.15 -10.03
C TYR A 112 -13.36 14.56 -10.27
N ARG A 113 -12.50 15.57 -10.33
CA ARG A 113 -12.91 16.94 -10.69
C ARG A 113 -13.33 17.03 -12.16
N GLU A 114 -12.61 16.34 -13.04
CA GLU A 114 -12.85 16.37 -14.48
C GLU A 114 -13.98 15.44 -14.93
N ASN A 115 -14.04 14.23 -14.36
CA ASN A 115 -14.94 13.16 -14.81
C ASN A 115 -16.14 12.95 -13.87
N GLY A 116 -16.10 13.52 -12.66
CA GLY A 116 -17.03 13.17 -11.60
C GLY A 116 -16.74 11.80 -10.97
N LYS A 117 -17.48 11.46 -9.93
CA LYS A 117 -17.42 10.13 -9.30
C LYS A 117 -18.52 9.27 -9.92
N GLU A 118 -18.19 8.56 -10.99
CA GLU A 118 -19.13 7.68 -11.69
C GLU A 118 -19.48 6.45 -10.85
N GLU A 119 -20.79 6.19 -10.76
CA GLU A 119 -21.32 4.92 -10.27
C GLU A 119 -20.91 3.78 -11.20
N VAL A 120 -20.78 2.58 -10.64
CA VAL A 120 -20.46 1.39 -11.43
C VAL A 120 -21.74 0.93 -12.12
N GLU A 121 -21.62 0.55 -13.40
CA GLU A 121 -22.76 0.07 -14.19
C GLU A 121 -23.43 -1.12 -13.51
N SER A 122 -24.76 -1.15 -13.56
CA SER A 122 -25.59 -2.21 -12.97
C SER A 122 -25.09 -3.60 -13.39
N GLN A 123 -25.04 -4.52 -12.43
CA GLN A 123 -24.59 -5.91 -12.63
C GLN A 123 -23.15 -6.07 -13.12
N THR A 124 -22.30 -5.05 -12.95
CA THR A 124 -20.88 -5.14 -13.27
C THR A 124 -20.00 -4.95 -12.05
N TYR A 125 -18.77 -5.43 -12.17
CA TYR A 125 -17.70 -5.14 -11.24
C TYR A 125 -16.72 -4.14 -11.83
N ARG A 126 -16.26 -3.22 -10.98
CA ARG A 126 -15.06 -2.42 -11.20
C ARG A 126 -14.07 -2.77 -10.10
N CYS A 127 -12.77 -2.72 -10.40
CA CYS A 127 -11.74 -2.85 -9.38
C CYS A 127 -11.01 -1.53 -9.20
N THR A 128 -10.64 -1.22 -7.96
CA THR A 128 -9.81 -0.08 -7.61
C THR A 128 -8.70 -0.52 -6.65
N PHE A 129 -7.46 -0.50 -7.11
CA PHE A 129 -6.28 -0.65 -6.26
C PHE A 129 -6.09 0.60 -5.42
N VAL A 130 -6.16 0.42 -4.10
CA VAL A 130 -6.06 1.49 -3.11
C VAL A 130 -4.88 1.26 -2.19
N LEU A 131 -4.16 2.33 -1.86
CA LEU A 131 -2.99 2.23 -0.99
C LEU A 131 -3.39 1.89 0.45
N GLU A 132 -2.65 0.95 1.04
CA GLU A 132 -2.60 0.78 2.50
C GLU A 132 -1.42 1.58 3.09
N PRO A 133 -1.47 1.92 4.39
CA PRO A 133 -0.34 2.54 5.06
C PRO A 133 0.94 1.71 4.91
N MET A 134 2.07 2.38 4.70
CA MET A 134 3.35 1.74 4.39
C MET A 134 3.88 0.88 5.53
N ILE A 135 4.56 -0.22 5.20
CA ILE A 135 5.41 -0.96 6.13
C ILE A 135 6.86 -0.59 5.85
N ALA A 136 7.54 0.01 6.82
CA ALA A 136 8.96 0.36 6.73
C ALA A 136 9.79 -0.44 7.74
N ARG A 137 10.79 -1.18 7.25
CA ARG A 137 11.63 -2.09 8.05
C ARG A 137 13.10 -1.72 7.96
N PHE A 138 13.56 -0.95 8.92
CA PHE A 138 14.97 -0.61 9.07
C PHE A 138 15.67 -1.75 9.81
N GLN A 139 16.28 -2.69 9.08
CA GLN A 139 16.94 -3.85 9.66
C GLN A 139 18.46 -3.67 9.70
N TYR A 140 19.05 -3.86 10.87
CA TYR A 140 20.49 -3.70 11.11
C TYR A 140 21.03 -2.32 10.72
N PHE A 141 20.22 -1.27 10.81
CA PHE A 141 20.62 0.08 10.41
C PHE A 141 21.57 0.71 11.42
N VAL A 142 22.73 1.20 10.99
CA VAL A 142 23.51 2.10 11.85
C VAL A 142 22.66 3.36 12.06
N ILE A 143 22.47 3.75 13.30
CA ILE A 143 21.75 4.98 13.60
C ILE A 143 22.54 6.19 13.08
N THR A 144 21.90 7.01 12.25
CA THR A 144 22.50 8.24 11.70
C THR A 144 21.52 9.40 11.85
N ASP A 145 22.04 10.63 11.88
CA ASP A 145 21.19 11.82 11.94
C ASP A 145 20.33 11.96 10.67
N GLU A 146 20.82 11.50 9.51
CA GLU A 146 20.05 11.46 8.26
C GLU A 146 18.85 10.52 8.36
N MET A 147 19.03 9.30 8.88
CA MET A 147 17.95 8.33 9.04
C MET A 147 16.89 8.87 10.02
N ALA A 148 17.32 9.41 11.16
CA ALA A 148 16.41 9.98 12.14
C ALA A 148 15.65 11.20 11.60
N THR A 149 16.33 12.04 10.81
CA THR A 149 15.73 13.20 10.15
C THR A 149 14.71 12.76 9.10
N THR A 150 15.05 11.76 8.28
CA THR A 150 14.17 11.23 7.23
C THR A 150 12.89 10.64 7.82
N VAL A 151 13.02 9.74 8.81
CA VAL A 151 11.85 9.15 9.48
C VAL A 151 11.00 10.24 10.14
N GLY A 152 11.65 11.19 10.81
CA GLY A 152 10.97 12.33 11.41
C GLY A 152 10.19 13.18 10.40
N GLN A 153 10.78 13.47 9.24
CA GLN A 153 10.13 14.22 8.17
C GLN A 153 8.96 13.46 7.58
N LEU A 154 9.08 12.15 7.31
CA LEU A 154 7.98 11.33 6.79
C LEU A 154 6.76 11.37 7.74
N LEU A 155 7.01 11.30 9.04
CA LEU A 155 5.96 11.41 10.05
C LEU A 155 5.34 12.82 10.12
N GLN A 156 6.15 13.87 10.00
CA GLN A 156 5.65 15.24 9.93
C GLN A 156 4.84 15.51 8.66
N ASP A 157 5.24 14.89 7.55
CA ASP A 157 4.60 14.95 6.24
C ASP A 157 3.38 14.03 6.11
N ASN A 158 2.80 13.57 7.22
CA ASN A 158 1.62 12.71 7.25
C ASN A 158 1.71 11.44 6.40
N VAL A 159 2.91 10.88 6.24
CA VAL A 159 3.05 9.49 5.81
C VAL A 159 2.51 8.60 6.93
N TRP A 160 1.57 7.72 6.57
CA TRP A 160 1.05 6.72 7.50
C TRP A 160 1.81 5.42 7.34
N PHE A 161 2.25 4.89 8.47
CA PHE A 161 2.88 3.59 8.54
C PHE A 161 1.92 2.58 9.18
N ALA A 162 1.63 1.48 8.50
CA ALA A 162 0.98 0.32 9.12
C ALA A 162 1.94 -0.32 10.13
N GLN A 163 3.24 -0.27 9.83
CA GLN A 163 4.29 -0.73 10.72
C GLN A 163 5.59 0.02 10.44
N LEU A 164 6.19 0.58 11.49
CA LEU A 164 7.56 1.10 11.48
C LEU A 164 8.43 0.21 12.37
N LYS A 165 9.27 -0.63 11.76
CA LYS A 165 10.20 -1.50 12.49
C LYS A 165 11.59 -0.86 12.47
N LEU A 166 12.10 -0.56 13.66
CA LEU A 166 13.42 0.01 13.88
C LEU A 166 14.32 -1.02 14.59
N ASP A 167 15.19 -1.67 13.83
CA ASP A 167 16.24 -2.56 14.35
C ASP A 167 17.59 -1.88 14.06
N LEU A 168 18.05 -1.14 15.06
CA LEU A 168 19.14 -0.18 14.93
C LEU A 168 20.41 -0.68 15.63
N ARG A 169 21.54 -0.61 14.91
CA ARG A 169 22.87 -0.85 15.43
C ARG A 169 23.44 0.43 16.01
N LEU A 170 23.76 0.38 17.30
CA LEU A 170 24.52 1.40 18.01
C LEU A 170 26.00 1.00 17.97
N ILE A 171 26.86 1.88 17.47
CA ILE A 171 28.32 1.64 17.43
C ILE A 171 28.90 2.07 18.78
N HIS A 172 29.32 1.10 19.60
CA HIS A 172 29.86 1.33 20.94
C HIS A 172 31.39 1.30 20.94
N SER A 173 32.03 2.04 20.03
CA SER A 173 33.50 2.02 19.90
C SER A 173 34.20 2.96 20.88
N ASN A 174 33.54 4.03 21.34
CA ASN A 174 33.99 4.92 22.41
C ASN A 174 32.86 5.85 22.90
N ALA A 175 33.11 6.61 23.97
CA ALA A 175 32.16 7.54 24.57
C ALA A 175 31.63 8.64 23.61
N HIS A 176 32.39 9.01 22.58
CA HIS A 176 31.92 9.96 21.57
C HIS A 176 30.80 9.36 20.71
N TYR A 177 30.99 8.14 20.21
CA TYR A 177 29.95 7.46 19.42
C TYR A 177 28.71 7.11 20.25
N GLU A 178 28.88 6.77 21.53
CA GLU A 178 27.75 6.55 22.44
C GLU A 178 26.95 7.84 22.67
N GLY A 179 27.63 8.96 22.95
CA GLY A 179 26.98 10.27 23.11
C GLY A 179 26.25 10.71 21.84
N GLU A 180 26.83 10.46 20.66
CA GLU A 180 26.19 10.74 19.38
C GLU A 180 24.94 9.88 19.15
N ALA A 181 25.02 8.58 19.42
CA ALA A 181 23.90 7.67 19.28
C ALA A 181 22.74 8.03 20.23
N GLN A 182 23.04 8.37 21.48
CA GLN A 182 22.06 8.87 22.45
C GLN A 182 21.39 10.15 21.97
N ARG A 183 22.17 11.10 21.44
CA ARG A 183 21.65 12.35 20.87
C ARG A 183 20.69 12.08 19.70
N ILE A 184 21.02 11.16 18.80
CA ILE A 184 20.18 10.83 17.64
C ILE A 184 18.90 10.11 18.08
N LEU A 185 18.99 9.15 19.01
CA LEU A 185 17.81 8.49 19.59
C LEU A 185 16.89 9.50 20.28
N GLY A 186 17.46 10.42 21.05
CA GLY A 186 16.72 11.49 21.73
C GLY A 186 15.98 12.41 20.76
N LYS A 187 16.43 12.55 19.51
CA LYS A 187 15.70 13.25 18.44
C LYS A 187 14.62 12.38 17.79
N LEU A 188 14.89 11.10 17.59
CA LEU A 188 14.02 10.18 16.84
C LEU A 188 12.81 9.73 17.65
N ILE A 189 13.02 9.29 18.90
CA ILE A 189 11.98 8.70 19.74
C ILE A 189 10.79 9.65 19.94
N PRO A 190 10.98 10.94 20.30
CA PRO A 190 9.85 11.85 20.42
C PRO A 190 9.07 11.96 19.11
N LYS A 191 9.73 12.06 17.96
CA LYS A 191 9.03 12.17 16.67
C LYS A 191 8.22 10.92 16.31
N VAL A 192 8.67 9.74 16.70
CA VAL A 192 7.98 8.47 16.42
C VAL A 192 6.79 8.24 17.36
N PHE A 193 6.92 8.62 18.64
CA PHE A 193 5.93 8.29 19.67
C PHE A 193 5.00 9.46 20.05
N ASP A 194 5.34 10.70 19.71
CA ASP A 194 4.46 11.87 19.86
C ASP A 194 3.37 11.94 18.78
N THR A 195 3.27 10.92 17.91
CA THR A 195 2.33 10.89 16.78
C THR A 195 0.88 10.60 17.18
N THR A 196 0.52 10.66 18.47
CA THR A 196 -0.80 10.30 19.01
C THR A 196 -1.96 11.21 18.57
N ARG A 197 -1.78 12.05 17.54
CA ARG A 197 -2.76 13.10 17.16
C ARG A 197 -3.00 13.29 15.65
N ARG A 198 -2.51 12.43 14.76
CA ARG A 198 -2.76 12.62 13.31
C ARG A 198 -4.08 12.00 12.91
N SER A 199 -4.95 12.77 12.25
CA SER A 199 -6.20 12.22 11.71
C SER A 199 -5.92 11.50 10.38
N LEU A 200 -6.59 10.39 10.11
CA LEU A 200 -6.40 9.63 8.86
C LEU A 200 -6.68 10.49 7.61
N LYS A 201 -7.58 11.47 7.74
CA LYS A 201 -7.95 12.42 6.68
C LYS A 201 -6.78 13.31 6.23
N GLU A 202 -5.79 13.52 7.11
CA GLU A 202 -4.60 14.31 6.82
C GLU A 202 -3.49 13.48 6.13
N GLY A 203 -3.71 12.17 5.94
CA GLY A 203 -2.77 11.27 5.28
C GLY A 203 -2.46 11.64 3.82
N ASN A 204 -1.29 11.22 3.35
CA ASN A 204 -0.82 11.47 1.98
C ASN A 204 -1.66 10.79 0.90
N ALA A 205 -2.39 9.73 1.25
CA ALA A 205 -3.37 9.06 0.42
C ALA A 205 -4.66 8.81 1.23
N ASP A 206 -5.74 8.48 0.54
CA ASP A 206 -6.97 7.97 1.15
C ASP A 206 -6.74 6.50 1.52
N TYR A 207 -5.97 6.28 2.57
CA TYR A 207 -5.53 4.94 2.96
C TYR A 207 -6.72 4.05 3.34
N ARG A 208 -6.73 2.83 2.81
CA ARG A 208 -7.58 1.78 3.34
C ARG A 208 -6.92 1.19 4.58
N LEU A 209 -7.62 1.25 5.73
CA LEU A 209 -7.15 0.60 6.94
C LEU A 209 -7.51 -0.88 6.93
N PRO A 210 -6.61 -1.78 7.35
CA PRO A 210 -6.94 -3.17 7.63
C PRO A 210 -8.10 -3.28 8.62
N PRO A 211 -9.01 -4.28 8.50
CA PRO A 211 -10.19 -4.41 9.36
C PRO A 211 -9.90 -4.43 10.87
N HIS A 212 -8.71 -4.91 11.26
CA HIS A 212 -8.29 -4.97 12.66
C HIS A 212 -7.82 -3.61 13.23
N LEU A 213 -7.52 -2.63 12.38
CA LEU A 213 -7.16 -1.25 12.77
C LEU A 213 -8.33 -0.27 12.64
N GLN A 214 -9.49 -0.72 12.13
CA GLN A 214 -10.70 0.10 12.01
C GLN A 214 -11.51 0.20 13.30
N LYS A 215 -11.22 -0.62 14.32
CA LYS A 215 -11.87 -0.52 15.63
C LYS A 215 -11.08 0.43 16.52
N PRO A 216 -11.72 1.44 17.15
CA PRO A 216 -11.05 2.21 18.19
C PRO A 216 -10.61 1.24 19.29
N LEU A 217 -9.37 1.39 19.77
CA LEU A 217 -8.91 0.73 20.98
C LEU A 217 -9.87 1.13 22.11
N GLN A 218 -10.68 0.17 22.57
CA GLN A 218 -11.52 0.32 23.77
C GLN A 218 -10.67 0.16 25.03
#